data_AF-A0A6B2LXB9-F1
#
_entry.id   AF-A0A6B2LXB9-F1
#
_cell.length_a   1.000
_cell.length_b   1.000
_cell.length_c   1.000
_cell.angle_alpha   90.00
_cell.angle_beta   90.00
_cell.angle_gamma   90.00
#
_symmetry.space_group_name_H-M   'P 1'
#
loop_
_entity.id
_entity.type
_entity.pdbx_description
1 polymer ?
#
loop_
_entity_poly.entity_id
_entity_poly.type
_entity_poly.pdbx_seq_one_letter_code
_entity_poly.pdbx_strand_id
1 'polypeptide(L)' 'MLRFAENYFTDTFISTIGVDFKTRTIHLQESTIKLQIWDTAGQERFRT' A
#
# COMPACT_ATOMS: atom_id res chain seq x y z
N MET A 1 1.29 3.95 -2.80
CA MET A 1 1.81 2.81 -2.00
C MET A 1 3.13 2.23 -2.53
N LEU A 2 3.26 1.97 -3.85
CA LEU A 2 4.39 1.25 -4.46
C LEU A 2 5.79 1.85 -4.15
N ARG A 3 5.92 3.18 -4.10
CA ARG A 3 7.20 3.83 -3.76
C ARG A 3 7.70 3.44 -2.37
N PHE A 4 6.81 3.41 -1.39
CA PHE A 4 7.18 3.07 -0.01
C PHE A 4 7.23 1.57 0.24
N ALA A 5 6.48 0.73 -0.47
CA ALA A 5 6.54 -0.71 -0.27
C ALA A 5 7.66 -1.38 -1.10
N GLU A 6 7.85 -0.94 -2.34
CA GLU A 6 8.61 -1.66 -3.37
C GLU A 6 9.71 -0.81 -4.02
N ASN A 7 9.88 0.44 -3.58
CA ASN A 7 10.79 1.41 -4.22
C ASN A 7 10.57 1.57 -5.74
N TYR A 8 9.32 1.39 -6.17
CA TYR A 8 8.91 1.49 -7.56
C TYR A 8 7.87 2.62 -7.71
N PHE A 9 7.96 3.35 -8.81
CA PHE A 9 6.99 4.38 -9.18
C PHE A 9 6.69 4.28 -10.66
N THR A 10 5.42 4.47 -11.01
CA THR A 10 4.93 4.47 -12.38
C THR A 10 4.10 5.72 -12.60
N ASP A 11 4.29 6.39 -13.74
CA ASP A 11 3.48 7.54 -14.16
C ASP A 11 2.09 7.11 -14.66
N THR A 12 1.88 5.81 -14.90
CA THR A 12 0.57 5.27 -15.26
C THR A 12 -0.30 5.21 -14.02
N PHE A 13 -1.34 6.05 -13.98
CA PHE A 13 -2.34 6.00 -12.92
C PHE A 13 -3.23 4.76 -13.09
N ILE A 14 -2.90 3.70 -12.35
CA ILE A 14 -3.76 2.52 -12.18
C ILE A 14 -4.49 2.72 -10.85
N SER A 15 -5.81 2.91 -10.91
CA SER A 15 -6.62 2.93 -9.69
C SER A 15 -6.58 1.55 -9.04
N THR A 16 -6.35 1.51 -7.72
CA THR A 16 -6.57 0.29 -6.94
C THR A 16 -8.03 -0.13 -7.12
N ILE A 17 -8.30 -1.43 -7.29
CA ILE A 17 -9.66 -1.97 -7.33
C ILE A 17 -9.88 -2.64 -5.98
N GLY A 18 -10.80 -2.11 -5.16
CA GLY A 18 -11.04 -2.63 -3.82
C GLY A 18 -9.93 -2.27 -2.84
N VAL A 19 -9.19 -3.27 -2.33
CA VAL A 19 -8.18 -3.12 -1.28
C VAL A 19 -6.86 -3.77 -1.69
N ASP A 20 -5.76 -3.02 -1.65
CA ASP A 20 -4.39 -3.56 -1.76
C ASP A 20 -3.75 -3.65 -0.37
N PHE A 21 -3.06 -4.76 -0.12
CA PHE A 21 -2.42 -5.06 1.14
C PHE A 21 -0.94 -5.36 0.93
N LYS A 22 -0.07 -4.63 1.65
CA LYS A 22 1.37 -4.90 1.66
C LYS A 22 1.92 -4.90 3.06
N THR A 23 2.93 -5.74 3.27
CA THR A 23 3.70 -5.79 4.52
C THR A 23 5.13 -5.35 4.24
N ARG A 24 5.66 -4.45 5.07
CA ARG A 24 7.07 -4.05 5.03
C ARG A 24 7.65 -4.04 6.44
N THR A 25 8.75 -4.75 6.65
CA THR A 25 9.50 -4.68 7.91
C THR A 25 10.53 -3.56 7.81
N ILE A 26 10.58 -2.69 8.82
CA ILE A 26 11.59 -1.63 8.94
C ILE A 26 12.35 -1.79 10.25
N HIS A 27 13.61 -1.40 10.24
CA HIS A 27 14.42 -1.28 11.45
C HIS A 27 14.47 0.20 11.83
N LEU A 28 13.99 0.53 13.02
CA LEU A 28 14.02 1.88 13.55
C LEU A 28 14.67 1.83 14.93
N GLN A 29 15.86 2.42 15.04
CA GLN A 29 16.72 2.32 16.22
C GLN A 29 17.00 0.85 16.57
N GLU A 30 16.65 0.42 17.79
CA GLU A 30 16.81 -0.97 18.25
C GLU A 30 15.55 -1.83 18.03
N SER A 31 14.52 -1.27 17.40
CA SER A 31 13.24 -1.96 17.19
C SER A 31 13.07 -2.43 15.75
N THR A 32 12.55 -3.65 15.60
CA THR A 32 12.10 -4.20 14.32
C THR A 32 10.58 -4.07 14.24
N ILE A 33 10.09 -3.25 13.31
CA ILE A 33 8.68 -2.90 13.18
C ILE A 33 8.12 -3.53 11.91
N LYS A 34 7.05 -4.30 12.02
CA LYS A 34 6.31 -4.84 10.88
C LYS A 34 5.15 -3.91 10.53
N LEU A 35 5.27 -3.17 9.43
CA LEU A 35 4.21 -2.31 8.92
C LEU A 35 3.24 -3.12 8.07
N GLN A 36 1.95 -3.00 8.38
CA GLN A 36 0.86 -3.49 7.56
C GLN A 36 0.17 -2.29 6.92
N ILE A 37 0.25 -2.20 5.60
CA ILE A 37 -0.22 -1.06 4.83
C ILE A 37 -1.45 -1.52 4.05
N TRP A 38 -2.55 -0.81 4.25
CA TRP A 38 -3.83 -1.04 3.61
C TRP A 38 -4.12 0.15 2.72
N ASP A 39 -4.07 -0.03 1.41
CA ASP A 39 -4.41 0.99 0.40
C ASP A 39 -5.80 0.65 -0.15
N THR A 40 -6.81 1.39 0.29
CA THR A 40 -8.20 1.18 -0.12
C THR A 40 -8.56 2.14 -1.24
N ALA A 41 -9.08 1.63 -2.35
CA ALA A 41 -9.74 2.49 -3.33
C ALA A 41 -11.21 2.69 -2.98
N GLY A 42 -11.56 3.94 -2.73
CA GLY A 42 -12.95 4.40 -2.65
C GLY A 42 -13.60 4.41 -4.03
N GLN A 43 -13.92 3.25 -4.58
CA GLN A 43 -14.93 3.18 -5.64
C GLN A 43 -16.29 3.06 -4.98
N GLU A 44 -17.01 4.18 -4.97
CA GLU A 44 -18.44 4.24 -4.58
C GLU A 44 -19.33 3.28 -5.42
N ARG A 45 -18.77 2.65 -6.45
CA ARG A 45 -19.43 1.69 -7.36
C ARG A 45 -19.38 0.21 -6.93
N PHE A 46 -18.73 -0.15 -5.82
CA PHE A 46 -18.71 -1.54 -5.33
C PHE A 46 -19.67 -1.82 -4.16
N ARG A 47 -20.53 -0.86 -3.80
CA ARG A 47 -21.76 -1.14 -3.05
C ARG A 47 -22.88 -1.42 -4.05
N THR A 48 -23.10 -2.67 -4.42
CA THR A 48 -24.39 -3.14 -4.93
C THR A 48 -24.67 -4.51 -4.34
#